data_AF-A0A136KYL8-F1
#
_entry.id   AF-A0A136KYL8-F1
#
_cell.length_a   1.000
_cell.length_b   1.000
_cell.length_c   1.000
_cell.angle_alpha   90.00
_cell.angle_beta   90.00
_cell.angle_gamma   90.00
#
_symmetry.space_group_name_H-M   'P 1'
#
loop_
_entity.id
_entity.type
_entity.pdbx_description
1 polymer ?
#
loop_
_entity_poly.entity_id
_entity_poly.type
_entity_poly.pdbx_seq_one_letter_code
_entity_poly.pdbx_strand_id
1 'polypeptide(L)'
;MSDLIEELDLSFHPLTQKLWRDFELLFGDRGACEGCWCMYWKLRGKAFSQNKGDGNRQQQKSIVDAKKNPGLIAYSEGYPIGWIAIEPRHQYPRLAYSKILKAVDDQEVWSITCFFIEKKHRHKKN
;
A
#
# COMPACT_ATOMS: atom_id res chain seq x y z
N MET A 1 -25.55 -7.97 -3.76
CA MET A 1 -24.19 -7.36 -3.63
C MET A 1 -23.31 -8.18 -2.67
N SER A 2 -23.88 -9.04 -1.82
CA SER A 2 -23.16 -10.02 -0.97
C SER A 2 -22.67 -11.25 -1.72
N ASP A 3 -23.34 -11.63 -2.82
CA ASP A 3 -23.18 -12.96 -3.41
C ASP A 3 -22.01 -13.04 -4.43
N LEU A 4 -21.25 -11.95 -4.60
CA LEU A 4 -20.19 -11.83 -5.62
C LEU A 4 -18.78 -12.03 -5.06
N ILE A 5 -18.64 -12.06 -3.73
CA ILE A 5 -17.37 -12.38 -3.06
C ILE A 5 -17.25 -13.89 -2.84
N GLU A 6 -18.32 -14.68 -2.98
CA GLU A 6 -18.27 -16.13 -2.78
C GLU A 6 -17.57 -16.91 -3.92
N GLU A 7 -17.47 -16.37 -5.14
CA GLU A 7 -16.78 -17.05 -6.26
C GLU A 7 -15.25 -16.85 -6.28
N LEU A 8 -14.72 -15.88 -5.54
CA LEU A 8 -13.29 -15.68 -5.32
C LEU A 8 -13.07 -15.67 -3.81
N ASP A 9 -12.42 -16.70 -3.25
CA ASP A 9 -12.05 -16.77 -1.83
C ASP A 9 -11.06 -15.64 -1.48
N LEU A 10 -11.59 -14.43 -1.33
CA LEU A 10 -10.85 -13.20 -1.07
C LEU A 10 -10.88 -12.89 0.41
N SER A 11 -9.69 -12.68 0.97
CA SER A 11 -9.52 -12.14 2.31
C SER A 11 -8.62 -10.91 2.30
N PHE A 12 -8.85 -10.01 3.26
CA PHE A 12 -8.13 -8.75 3.36
C PHE A 12 -7.60 -8.58 4.77
N HIS A 13 -6.30 -8.35 4.90
CA HIS A 13 -5.64 -8.27 6.20
C HIS A 13 -4.77 -7.02 6.31
N PRO A 14 -4.76 -6.34 7.48
CA PRO A 14 -3.81 -5.26 7.73
C PRO A 14 -2.36 -5.74 7.60
N LEU A 15 -1.50 -4.94 6.97
CA LEU A 15 -0.07 -5.21 6.99
C LEU A 15 0.47 -5.02 8.41
N THR A 16 0.69 -6.15 9.08
CA THR A 16 1.34 -6.25 10.38
C THR A 16 2.73 -6.87 10.24
N GLN A 17 3.50 -6.88 11.32
CA GLN A 17 4.82 -7.52 11.36
C GLN A 17 4.79 -8.99 10.90
N LYS A 18 3.70 -9.71 11.18
CA LYS A 18 3.53 -11.12 10.80
C LYS A 18 3.37 -11.30 9.29
N LEU A 19 2.85 -10.29 8.58
CA LEU A 19 2.58 -10.34 7.14
C LEU A 19 3.65 -9.61 6.32
N TRP A 20 4.77 -9.23 6.92
CA TRP A 20 5.85 -8.53 6.21
C TRP A 20 6.39 -9.36 5.03
N ARG A 21 6.58 -10.66 5.23
CA ARG A 21 7.05 -11.56 4.15
C ARG A 21 6.08 -11.64 2.98
N ASP A 22 4.77 -11.64 3.26
CA ASP A 22 3.74 -11.66 2.22
C ASP A 22 3.71 -10.36 1.42
N PHE A 23 3.93 -9.23 2.10
CA PHE A 23 4.09 -7.93 1.45
C PHE A 23 5.32 -7.90 0.53
N GLU A 24 6.45 -8.46 0.98
CA GLU A 24 7.65 -8.63 0.15
C GLU A 24 7.40 -9.52 -1.05
N LEU A 25 6.71 -10.63 -0.86
CA LEU A 25 6.34 -11.54 -1.94
C LEU A 25 5.44 -10.84 -2.98
N LEU A 26 4.43 -10.10 -2.54
CA LEU A 26 3.52 -9.37 -3.41
C LEU A 26 4.24 -8.29 -4.23
N PHE A 27 5.14 -7.54 -3.59
CA PHE A 27 5.85 -6.43 -4.24
C PHE A 27 7.01 -6.91 -5.12
N GLY A 28 7.58 -8.08 -4.80
CA GLY A 28 8.70 -8.70 -5.50
C GLY A 28 9.97 -7.84 -5.50
N ASP A 29 10.97 -8.28 -6.27
CA ASP A 29 12.29 -7.64 -6.34
C ASP A 29 12.25 -6.18 -6.80
N ARG A 30 11.18 -5.82 -7.54
CA ARG A 30 10.97 -4.46 -8.04
C ARG A 30 10.19 -3.58 -7.08
N GLY A 31 9.83 -4.02 -5.87
CA GLY A 31 9.12 -3.18 -4.90
C GLY A 31 7.82 -2.57 -5.45
N ALA A 32 7.02 -3.40 -6.10
CA ALA A 32 5.88 -3.04 -6.94
C ALA A 32 6.27 -2.14 -8.14
N CYS A 33 6.04 -0.83 -8.02
CA CYS A 33 6.29 0.14 -9.09
C CYS A 33 7.65 0.80 -8.89
N GLU A 34 8.71 0.16 -9.40
CA GLU A 34 10.08 0.66 -9.39
C GLU A 34 10.63 1.00 -7.99
N GLY A 35 10.56 0.07 -7.04
CA GLY A 35 11.16 0.22 -5.71
C GLY A 35 10.45 1.29 -4.87
N CYS A 36 9.17 1.56 -5.16
CA CYS A 36 8.42 2.54 -4.41
C CYS A 36 8.12 2.04 -2.99
N TRP A 37 7.89 0.74 -2.81
CA TRP A 37 7.48 0.12 -1.54
C TRP A 37 6.34 0.89 -0.83
N CYS A 38 5.53 1.60 -1.63
CA CYS A 38 4.49 2.60 -1.34
C CYS A 38 4.90 3.86 -0.52
N MET A 39 6.19 4.07 -0.30
CA MET A 39 6.74 5.26 0.36
C MET A 39 6.57 6.56 -0.44
N TYR A 40 6.04 6.49 -1.67
CA TYR A 40 5.88 7.65 -2.54
C TYR A 40 5.11 8.80 -1.87
N TRP A 41 3.96 8.52 -1.25
CA TRP A 41 3.14 9.56 -0.61
C TRP A 41 3.61 9.94 0.80
N LYS A 42 4.46 9.12 1.40
CA LYS A 42 5.08 9.34 2.71
C LYS A 42 6.33 10.21 2.64
N LEU A 43 7.10 10.09 1.56
CA LEU A 43 8.33 10.84 1.33
C LEU A 43 8.14 11.98 0.32
N ARG A 44 8.91 13.06 0.50
CA ARG A 44 8.85 14.26 -0.35
C ARG A 44 10.21 14.58 -0.99
N GLY A 45 10.16 15.24 -2.14
CA GLY A 45 11.36 15.74 -2.83
C GLY A 45 12.41 14.65 -3.07
N LYS A 46 13.67 15.00 -2.83
CA LYS A 46 14.82 14.10 -3.03
C LYS A 46 14.82 12.87 -2.11
N ALA A 47 14.15 12.93 -0.97
CA ALA A 47 14.12 11.82 -0.02
C ALA A 47 13.53 10.55 -0.65
N PHE A 48 12.49 10.68 -1.50
CA PHE A 48 11.94 9.52 -2.19
C PHE A 48 12.93 8.92 -3.20
N SER A 49 13.53 9.76 -4.06
CA SER A 49 14.43 9.29 -5.11
C SER A 49 15.71 8.68 -4.54
N GLN A 50 16.22 9.22 -3.43
CA GLN A 50 17.43 8.72 -2.75
C GLN A 50 17.21 7.38 -2.04
N ASN A 51 15.96 7.08 -1.63
CA ASN A 51 15.63 5.84 -0.93
C ASN A 51 15.01 4.76 -1.85
N LYS A 52 14.82 5.04 -3.14
CA LYS A 52 14.17 4.12 -4.09
C LYS A 52 14.81 2.73 -4.02
N GLY A 53 13.99 1.68 -3.98
CA GLY A 53 14.46 0.31 -3.76
C GLY A 53 14.56 -0.04 -2.27
N ASP A 54 15.70 -0.55 -1.82
CA ASP A 54 15.84 -1.11 -0.47
C ASP A 54 15.66 -0.06 0.64
N GLY A 55 16.03 1.19 0.42
CA GLY A 55 15.79 2.27 1.41
C GLY A 55 14.31 2.47 1.71
N ASN A 56 13.45 2.46 0.69
CA ASN A 56 12.01 2.56 0.85
C ASN A 56 11.43 1.29 1.48
N ARG A 57 11.96 0.11 1.13
CA ARG A 57 11.60 -1.17 1.75
C ARG A 57 11.87 -1.13 3.25
N GLN A 58 13.07 -0.73 3.66
CA GLN A 58 13.46 -0.63 5.07
C GLN A 58 12.60 0.40 5.81
N GLN A 59 12.31 1.56 5.22
CA GLN A 59 11.44 2.55 5.86
C GLN A 59 10.01 2.06 6.06
N GLN A 60 9.43 1.40 5.06
CA GLN A 60 8.12 0.78 5.20
C GLN A 60 8.15 -0.31 6.28
N LYS A 61 9.23 -1.11 6.34
CA LYS A 61 9.42 -2.10 7.41
C LYS A 61 9.45 -1.44 8.79
N SER A 62 10.18 -0.34 8.96
CA SER A 62 10.24 0.40 10.22
C SER A 62 8.87 0.91 10.67
N ILE A 63 8.00 1.32 9.73
CA ILE A 63 6.60 1.70 10.04
C ILE A 63 5.83 0.50 10.59
N VAL A 64 5.95 -0.66 9.93
CA VAL A 64 5.29 -1.90 10.36
C VAL A 64 5.84 -2.40 11.70
N ASP A 65 7.15 -2.32 11.91
CA ASP A 65 7.81 -2.72 13.15
C ASP A 65 7.41 -1.82 14.33
N ALA A 66 7.07 -0.55 14.06
CA ALA A 66 6.46 0.36 15.02
C ALA A 66 4.96 0.06 15.30
N LYS A 67 4.47 -1.12 14.91
CA LYS A 67 3.08 -1.58 15.07
C LYS A 67 2.04 -0.67 14.42
N LYS A 68 2.44 0.09 13.40
CA LYS A 68 1.50 0.78 12.53
C LYS A 68 1.09 -0.16 11.41
N ASN A 69 -0.15 -0.02 10.95
CA ASN A 69 -0.72 -0.80 9.86
C ASN A 69 -0.90 0.13 8.64
N PRO A 70 0.10 0.28 7.75
CA PRO A 70 0.08 1.30 6.70
C PRO A 70 -0.83 0.95 5.51
N GLY A 71 -1.52 -0.18 5.57
CA GLY A 71 -2.39 -0.63 4.49
C GLY A 71 -2.95 -2.03 4.68
N LEU A 72 -3.62 -2.52 3.64
CA LEU A 72 -4.22 -3.85 3.58
C LEU A 72 -3.59 -4.66 2.45
N ILE A 73 -3.40 -5.96 2.71
CA ILE A 73 -3.03 -6.97 1.72
C ILE A 73 -4.29 -7.79 1.40
N ALA A 74 -4.56 -7.98 0.12
CA ALA A 74 -5.60 -8.87 -0.39
C ALA A 74 -4.99 -10.24 -0.69
N TYR A 75 -5.71 -11.30 -0.36
CA TYR A 75 -5.32 -12.69 -0.60
C TYR A 75 -6.38 -13.39 -1.44
N SER A 76 -5.95 -14.39 -2.21
CA SER A 76 -6.80 -15.38 -2.89
C SER A 76 -6.16 -16.74 -2.75
N GLU A 77 -6.92 -17.76 -2.32
CA GLU A 77 -6.41 -19.12 -2.10
C GLU A 77 -5.14 -19.16 -1.21
N GLY A 78 -5.06 -18.26 -0.22
CA GLY A 78 -3.91 -18.13 0.68
C GLY A 78 -2.68 -17.38 0.12
N TYR A 79 -2.71 -16.92 -1.13
CA TYR A 79 -1.61 -16.14 -1.73
C TYR A 79 -1.89 -14.64 -1.72
N PRO A 80 -0.90 -13.77 -1.42
CA PRO A 80 -1.10 -12.33 -1.48
C PRO A 80 -1.16 -11.85 -2.94
N ILE A 81 -2.26 -11.21 -3.32
CA ILE A 81 -2.55 -10.81 -4.71
C ILE A 81 -2.74 -9.31 -4.90
N GLY A 82 -2.88 -8.53 -3.81
CA GLY A 82 -3.18 -7.11 -3.91
C GLY A 82 -2.80 -6.31 -2.68
N TRP A 83 -2.64 -5.01 -2.87
CA TRP A 83 -2.23 -4.05 -1.85
C TRP A 83 -2.97 -2.73 -2.00
N ILE A 84 -3.36 -2.17 -0.86
CA ILE A 84 -3.67 -0.74 -0.76
C ILE A 84 -2.90 -0.09 0.39
N ALA A 85 -2.37 1.12 0.16
CA ALA A 85 -1.92 1.99 1.25
C ALA A 85 -3.10 2.84 1.71
N ILE A 86 -3.53 2.68 2.96
CA ILE A 86 -4.71 3.34 3.53
C ILE A 86 -4.46 3.76 4.99
N GLU A 87 -4.41 5.06 5.23
CA GLU A 87 -4.17 5.68 6.54
C GLU A 87 -4.89 7.03 6.65
N PRO A 88 -4.98 7.62 7.86
CA PRO A 88 -5.36 9.02 8.00
C PRO A 88 -4.51 9.91 7.09
N ARG A 89 -5.15 10.86 6.41
CA ARG A 89 -4.54 11.70 5.37
C ARG A 89 -3.27 12.41 5.81
N HIS A 90 -3.16 12.81 7.08
CA HIS A 90 -1.97 13.46 7.63
C HIS A 90 -0.73 12.56 7.64
N GLN A 91 -0.87 11.23 7.51
CA GLN A 91 0.24 10.29 7.35
C GLN A 91 0.91 10.34 5.97
N TYR A 92 0.37 11.15 5.05
CA TYR A 92 0.88 11.32 3.69
C TYR A 92 1.28 12.77 3.42
N PRO A 93 2.47 13.22 3.88
CA PRO A 93 2.93 14.59 3.69
C PRO A 93 2.87 15.07 2.24
N ARG A 94 3.03 14.18 1.25
CA ARG A 94 2.95 14.60 -0.16
C ARG A 94 1.57 15.13 -0.56
N LEU A 95 0.47 14.68 0.07
CA LEU A 95 -0.88 15.20 -0.17
C LEU A 95 -1.01 16.66 0.28
N ALA A 96 -0.51 16.99 1.48
CA ALA A 96 -0.59 18.33 2.05
C ALA A 96 0.12 19.40 1.19
N TYR A 97 1.17 19.01 0.46
CA TYR A 97 1.94 19.91 -0.40
C TYR A 97 1.59 19.81 -1.89
N SER A 98 0.64 18.95 -2.26
CA SER A 98 0.12 18.93 -3.63
C SER A 98 -0.64 20.22 -3.91
N LYS A 99 -0.56 20.74 -5.14
CA LYS A 99 -1.38 21.91 -5.54
C LYS A 99 -2.82 21.53 -5.87
N ILE A 100 -3.03 20.31 -6.35
CA ILE A 100 -4.31 19.81 -6.86
C ILE A 100 -5.01 18.82 -5.92
N LEU A 101 -4.27 18.26 -4.96
CA LEU A 101 -4.80 17.29 -3.98
C LEU A 101 -4.72 17.87 -2.57
N LYS A 102 -4.91 19.18 -2.37
CA LYS A 102 -5.00 19.76 -1.03
C LYS A 102 -6.28 19.31 -0.34
N ALA A 103 -6.32 19.41 0.98
CA ALA A 103 -7.58 19.27 1.70
C ALA A 103 -8.56 20.36 1.22
N VAL A 104 -9.83 20.00 1.12
CA VAL A 104 -10.91 20.93 0.70
C VAL A 104 -11.53 21.64 1.90
N ASP A 105 -11.38 21.05 3.09
CA ASP A 105 -11.83 21.53 4.39
C ASP A 105 -10.90 20.96 5.49
N ASP A 106 -11.24 21.20 6.76
CA ASP A 106 -10.48 20.75 7.93
C ASP A 106 -10.96 19.38 8.48
N GLN A 107 -11.80 18.64 7.75
CA GLN A 107 -12.29 17.35 8.23
C GLN A 107 -11.18 16.29 8.22
N GLU A 108 -11.10 15.50 9.30
CA GLU A 108 -10.21 14.35 9.34
C GLU A 108 -10.72 13.25 8.39
N VAL A 109 -9.93 12.95 7.36
CA VAL A 109 -10.26 11.92 6.38
C VAL A 109 -9.14 10.90 6.24
N TRP A 110 -9.50 9.72 5.75
CA TRP A 110 -8.56 8.69 5.33
C TRP A 110 -8.26 8.83 3.84
N SER A 111 -7.10 8.33 3.40
CA SER A 111 -6.72 8.38 1.99
C SER A 111 -6.16 7.04 1.53
N ILE A 112 -6.69 6.54 0.42
CA ILE A 112 -6.10 5.42 -0.33
C ILE A 112 -5.16 6.02 -1.37
N THR A 113 -3.85 5.84 -1.16
CA THR A 113 -2.83 6.56 -1.96
C THR A 113 -2.05 5.66 -2.91
N CYS A 114 -2.10 4.35 -2.69
CA CYS A 114 -1.46 3.35 -3.52
C CYS A 114 -2.41 2.18 -3.68
N PHE A 115 -2.55 1.68 -4.91
CA PHE A 115 -3.35 0.52 -5.25
C PHE A 115 -2.52 -0.34 -6.20
N PHE A 116 -2.32 -1.60 -5.84
CA PHE A 116 -1.49 -2.53 -6.60
C PHE A 116 -2.15 -3.90 -6.62
N ILE A 117 -2.17 -4.53 -7.79
CA ILE A 117 -2.64 -5.91 -7.97
C ILE A 117 -1.52 -6.68 -8.66
N GLU A 118 -1.23 -7.91 -8.24
CA GLU A 118 -0.28 -8.79 -8.88
C GLU A 118 -0.71 -9.05 -10.34
N LYS A 119 0.25 -9.08 -11.27
CA LYS A 119 -0.02 -9.02 -12.71
C LYS A 119 -0.95 -10.15 -13.19
N LYS A 120 -0.80 -11.38 -12.68
CA LYS A 120 -1.63 -12.55 -13.07
C LYS A 120 -3.07 -12.45 -12.55
N HIS A 121 -3.32 -11.56 -11.60
CA HIS A 121 -4.63 -11.36 -10.97
C HIS A 121 -5.37 -10.11 -11.47
N ARG A 122 -4.81 -9.38 -12.46
CA ARG A 122 -5.47 -8.22 -13.10
C ARG A 122 -6.42 -8.67 -14.21
N HIS A 123 -7.46 -7.87 -14.46
CA HIS A 123 -8.42 -8.07 -15.56
C HIS A 123 -9.07 -9.45 -15.59
N LYS A 124 -9.10 -10.15 -14.45
CA LYS A 124 -9.97 -11.30 -14.26
C LYS A 124 -11.39 -10.78 -14.37
N LYS A 125 -12.04 -11.14 -15.47
CA LYS A 125 -13.48 -11.00 -15.61
C LYS A 125 -14.06 -12.21 -14.88
N ASN A 126 -15.05 -11.95 -14.03
CA ASN A 126 -15.95 -12.98 -13.53
C ASN A 126 -16.65 -13.61 -14.74
#